data_AF-A0A0F9A5U0-F1
#
_entry.id   AF-A0A0F9A5U0-F1
#
_cell.length_a   1.000
_cell.length_b   1.000
_cell.length_c   1.000
_cell.angle_alpha   90.00
_cell.angle_beta   90.00
_cell.angle_gamma   90.00
#
_symmetry.space_group_name_H-M   'P 1'
#
loop_
_entity.id
_entity.type
_entity.pdbx_description
1 polymer ?
#
loop_
_entity_poly.entity_id
_entity_poly.type
_entity_poly.pdbx_seq_one_letter_code
_entity_poly.pdbx_strand_id
1 'polypeptide(L)'
;MNQNTMCIACMSGRDRTQSKIKVNGKYPLIIVPLIQHHVRYDPELVAYVHFTCHQIIHNPEDDRYKHLIQYQEGDSKEYYDKKKL
;
A
#
# COMPACT_ATOMS: atom_id res chain seq x y z
N MET A 1 -8.17 -14.03 -8.36
CA MET A 1 -8.29 -13.32 -7.07
C MET A 1 -8.01 -11.84 -7.31
N ASN A 2 -8.89 -10.93 -6.89
CA ASN A 2 -8.68 -9.50 -7.10
C ASN A 2 -7.62 -9.02 -6.08
N GLN A 3 -6.43 -8.63 -6.56
CA GLN A 3 -5.23 -8.39 -5.74
C GLN A 3 -5.35 -7.21 -4.76
N ASN A 4 -6.46 -6.46 -4.80
CA ASN A 4 -6.67 -5.23 -4.02
C ASN A 4 -7.55 -5.44 -2.77
N THR A 5 -7.65 -6.67 -2.27
CA THR A 5 -8.58 -7.01 -1.18
C THR A 5 -7.90 -7.42 0.14
N MET A 6 -6.61 -7.74 0.10
CA MET A 6 -5.81 -8.20 1.24
C MET A 6 -4.49 -7.44 1.30
N CYS A 7 -4.14 -6.94 2.48
CA CYS A 7 -2.86 -6.31 2.74
C CYS A 7 -1.78 -7.38 2.87
N ILE A 8 -0.75 -7.32 2.03
CA ILE A 8 0.34 -8.31 2.04
C ILE A 8 1.20 -8.22 3.31
N ALA A 9 1.30 -7.05 3.93
CA ALA A 9 2.11 -6.88 5.13
C ALA A 9 1.51 -7.59 6.36
N CYS A 10 0.20 -7.42 6.60
CA CYS A 10 -0.46 -7.95 7.81
C CYS A 10 -1.46 -9.08 7.54
N MET A 11 -1.59 -9.52 6.28
CA MET A 11 -2.51 -10.57 5.82
C MET A 11 -3.99 -10.32 6.17
N SER A 12 -4.34 -9.07 6.48
CA SER A 12 -5.71 -8.66 6.83
C SER A 12 -6.43 -8.03 5.64
N GLY A 13 -7.77 -8.14 5.65
CA GLY A 13 -8.62 -7.49 4.65
C GLY A 13 -8.62 -5.96 4.77
N ARG A 14 -9.33 -5.29 3.85
CA ARG A 14 -9.54 -3.84 3.87
C ARG A 14 -10.21 -3.37 5.16
N ASP A 15 -9.72 -2.25 5.69
CA ASP A 15 -10.33 -1.62 6.86
C ASP A 15 -11.72 -1.07 6.52
N ARG A 16 -12.56 -1.04 7.55
CA ARG A 16 -13.87 -0.41 7.50
C ARG A 16 -13.90 0.71 8.52
N THR A 17 -14.23 1.90 8.07
CA THR A 17 -14.38 3.06 8.95
C THR A 17 -15.77 3.65 8.81
N GLN A 18 -16.24 4.33 9.83
CA GLN A 18 -17.53 5.00 9.78
C GLN A 18 -17.37 6.33 9.02
N SER A 19 -18.25 6.57 8.05
CA SER A 19 -18.32 7.85 7.35
C SER A 19 -18.55 8.99 8.35
N LYS A 20 -17.87 10.11 8.14
CA LYS A 20 -18.18 11.36 8.87
C LYS A 20 -19.41 12.07 8.30
N ILE A 21 -19.88 11.66 7.12
CA ILE A 21 -21.03 12.23 6.42
C ILE A 21 -22.25 11.35 6.66
N LYS A 22 -23.35 11.99 7.06
CA LYS A 22 -24.65 11.34 7.25
C LYS A 22 -25.38 11.27 5.91
N VAL A 23 -25.77 10.07 5.50
CA VAL A 23 -26.57 9.80 4.29
C VAL A 23 -27.85 9.10 4.74
N ASN A 24 -29.01 9.66 4.41
CA ASN A 24 -30.32 9.13 4.79
C ASN A 24 -30.43 8.83 6.31
N GLY A 25 -29.92 9.75 7.13
CA GLY A 25 -29.99 9.62 8.59
C GLY A 25 -28.98 8.62 9.20
N LYS A 26 -28.12 7.98 8.41
CA LYS A 26 -27.10 7.02 8.90
C LYS A 26 -25.69 7.46 8.51
N TYR A 27 -24.70 7.03 9.29
CA TYR A 27 -23.28 7.16 8.93
C TYR A 27 -22.83 5.83 8.30
N PRO A 28 -22.78 5.73 6.96
CA PRO A 28 -22.45 4.47 6.30
C PRO A 28 -21.02 4.03 6.62
N LEU A 29 -20.78 2.72 6.57
CA LEU A 29 -19.42 2.18 6.60
C LEU A 29 -18.76 2.43 5.25
N ILE A 30 -17.53 2.95 5.28
CA ILE A 30 -16.67 3.16 4.14
C ILE A 30 -15.58 2.10 4.18
N ILE A 31 -15.32 1.47 3.04
CA ILE A 31 -14.21 0.55 2.88
C ILE A 31 -12.98 1.36 2.48
N VAL A 32 -11.92 1.29 3.28
CA VAL A 32 -10.66 1.98 2.99
C VAL A 32 -9.89 1.18 1.92
N PRO A 33 -9.52 1.79 0.79
CA PRO A 33 -8.74 1.09 -0.23
C PRO A 33 -7.32 0.79 0.27
N LEU A 34 -6.74 -0.32 -0.19
CA LEU A 34 -5.31 -0.57 -0.05
C LEU A 34 -4.56 0.32 -1.05
N ILE A 35 -3.36 0.75 -0.66
CA ILE A 35 -2.47 1.52 -1.53
C ILE A 35 -1.40 0.63 -2.15
N GLN A 36 -0.85 1.05 -3.27
CA GLN A 36 0.26 0.37 -3.92
C GLN A 36 1.56 0.62 -3.16
N HIS A 37 2.36 -0.42 -3.03
CA HIS A 37 3.73 -0.39 -2.52
C HIS A 37 4.64 -1.05 -3.55
N HIS A 38 5.61 -0.32 -4.10
CA HIS A 38 6.61 -0.91 -4.98
C HIS A 38 7.53 -1.79 -4.14
N VAL A 39 7.49 -3.10 -4.36
CA VAL A 39 8.46 -4.04 -3.76
C VAL A 39 9.76 -4.00 -4.55
N ARG A 40 9.69 -3.85 -5.87
CA ARG A 40 10.83 -3.66 -6.78
C ARG A 40 10.40 -2.81 -7.97
N TYR A 41 11.31 -2.01 -8.51
CA TYR A 41 11.05 -1.17 -9.68
C TYR A 41 11.38 -1.86 -11.01
N ASP A 42 12.42 -2.70 -11.08
CA ASP A 42 12.81 -3.40 -12.33
C ASP A 42 13.26 -4.87 -12.08
N PRO A 43 12.55 -5.88 -12.63
CA PRO A 43 11.21 -5.76 -13.21
C PRO A 43 10.20 -5.36 -12.12
N GLU A 44 9.20 -4.56 -12.52
CA GLU A 44 8.21 -4.00 -11.60
C GLU A 44 7.46 -5.09 -10.82
N LEU A 45 7.46 -4.93 -9.50
CA LEU A 45 6.67 -5.75 -8.58
C LEU A 45 5.98 -4.85 -7.58
N VAL A 46 4.66 -4.85 -7.59
CA VAL A 46 3.81 -4.01 -6.71
C VAL A 46 3.00 -4.90 -5.78
N ALA A 47 2.98 -4.55 -4.49
CA ALA A 47 2.10 -5.12 -3.48
C ALA A 47 1.00 -4.11 -3.10
N TYR A 48 -0.10 -4.61 -2.52
CA TYR A 48 -1.14 -3.78 -1.94
C TYR A 48 -1.11 -3.88 -0.42
N VAL A 49 -1.11 -2.73 0.26
CA VAL A 49 -0.96 -2.65 1.72
C VAL A 49 -1.89 -1.58 2.31
N HIS A 50 -2.20 -1.69 3.61
CA HIS A 50 -2.81 -0.58 4.34
C HIS A 50 -1.85 0.61 4.40
N PHE A 51 -2.39 1.83 4.49
CA PHE A 51 -1.57 3.03 4.65
C PHE A 51 -0.63 2.94 5.87
N THR A 52 -1.13 2.44 7.00
CA THR A 52 -0.33 2.25 8.23
C THR A 52 0.76 1.20 8.05
N CYS A 53 0.47 0.09 7.36
CA CYS A 53 1.48 -0.91 7.02
C CYS A 53 2.55 -0.35 6.08
N HIS A 54 2.18 0.48 5.10
CA HIS A 54 3.12 1.18 4.23
C HIS A 54 4.08 2.06 5.04
N GLN A 55 3.57 2.82 6.01
CA GLN A 55 4.42 3.62 6.91
C GLN A 55 5.40 2.74 7.70
N ILE A 56 4.97 1.57 8.17
CA ILE A 56 5.84 0.63 8.89
C ILE A 56 6.93 0.06 7.98
N ILE A 57 6.61 -0.32 6.73
CA ILE A 57 7.61 -0.82 5.77
C ILE A 57 8.77 0.18 5.59
N HIS A 58 8.44 1.47 5.50
CA HIS A 58 9.41 2.55 5.33
C HIS A 58 10.00 3.10 6.62
N ASN A 59 9.56 2.65 7.80
CA ASN A 59 10.10 3.11 9.07
C ASN A 59 11.51 2.51 9.29
N PRO A 60 12.59 3.31 9.41
CA PRO A 60 13.94 2.78 9.62
C PRO A 60 14.11 2.03 10.94
N GLU A 61 13.28 2.30 11.95
CA GLU A 61 13.37 1.70 13.28
C GLU A 61 12.52 0.41 13.43
N ASP A 62 11.84 -0.03 12.36
CA ASP A 62 10.93 -1.18 12.40
C ASP A 62 11.22 -2.18 11.28
N ASP A 63 11.70 -3.36 11.67
CA ASP A 63 12.17 -4.36 10.71
C ASP A 63 11.10 -5.38 10.27
N ARG A 64 9.86 -5.28 10.78
CA ARG A 64 8.82 -6.32 10.58
C ARG A 64 8.53 -6.62 9.11
N TYR A 65 8.59 -5.62 8.25
CA TYR A 65 8.19 -5.73 6.83
C TYR A 65 9.27 -5.29 5.84
N LYS A 66 10.53 -5.20 6.27
CA LYS A 66 11.65 -4.75 5.40
C LYS A 66 11.88 -5.63 4.18
N HIS A 67 11.50 -6.91 4.26
CA HIS A 67 11.56 -7.84 3.12
C HIS A 67 10.66 -7.43 1.94
N LEU A 68 9.73 -6.49 2.14
CA LEU A 68 8.92 -5.87 1.09
C LEU A 68 9.63 -4.71 0.37
N ILE A 69 10.90 -4.44 0.69
CA ILE A 69 11.77 -3.49 -0.04
C ILE A 69 12.88 -4.32 -0.71
N GLN A 70 12.84 -4.39 -2.04
CA GLN A 70 13.81 -5.11 -2.88
C GLN A 70 14.38 -4.21 -3.97
N TYR A 71 14.52 -2.92 -3.65
CA TYR A 71 15.11 -1.89 -4.50
C TYR A 71 16.08 -1.05 -3.67
N GLN A 72 16.94 -0.32 -4.36
CA GLN A 72 17.92 0.59 -3.75
C GLN A 72 17.54 2.04 -4.00
N GLU A 73 18.25 2.95 -3.31
CA GLU A 73 18.14 4.38 -3.60
C GLU A 73 18.54 4.65 -5.05
N GLY A 74 17.70 5.40 -5.79
CA GLY A 74 17.91 5.67 -7.21
C GLY A 74 17.01 4.86 -8.15
N ASP A 75 16.64 3.62 -7.80
CA ASP A 75 15.85 2.74 -8.67
C ASP A 75 14.49 3.35 -9.06
N SER A 76 13.84 4.04 -8.11
CA SER A 76 12.57 4.73 -8.36
C SER A 76 12.72 5.81 -9.44
N LYS A 77 13.80 6.59 -9.39
CA LYS A 77 14.09 7.64 -10.36
C LYS A 77 14.30 7.04 -11.74
N GLU A 78 15.17 6.03 -11.86
CA GLU A 78 15.44 5.36 -13.13
C GLU A 78 14.16 4.79 -13.76
N TYR A 79 13.32 4.15 -12.96
CA TYR A 79 12.05 3.58 -13.42
C TYR A 79 11.10 4.65 -13.96
N TYR A 80 10.90 5.76 -13.24
CA TYR A 80 10.00 6.82 -13.69
C TYR A 80 10.58 7.63 -14.86
N ASP A 81 11.90 7.77 -14.95
CA ASP A 81 12.54 8.40 -16.10
C ASP A 81 12.39 7.54 -17.37
N LYS A 82 12.52 6.20 -17.27
CA LYS A 82 12.22 5.27 -18.37
C LYS A 82 10.75 5.29 -18.78
N LYS A 83 9.81 5.48 -17.85
CA LYS A 83 8.35 5.55 -18.12
C LYS A 83 7.86 6.88 -18.70
N LYS A 84 8.67 7.94 -18.68
CA LYS A 84 8.34 9.24 -19.29
C LYS A 84 8.65 9.30 -20.80
N LEU A 85 9.21 8.23 -21.36
CA LEU A 85 9.41 8.01 -22.80
C LEU A 85 8.22 7.25 -23.40
#